data_AF-A0A943ILU0-F1
#
_entry.id   AF-A0A943ILU0-F1
#
_cell.length_a   1.000
_cell.length_b   1.000
_cell.length_c   1.000
_cell.angle_alpha   90.00
_cell.angle_beta   90.00
_cell.angle_gamma   90.00
#
_symmetry.space_group_name_H-M   'P 1'
#
loop_
_entity.id
_entity.type
_entity.pdbx_description
1 polymer ?
#
loop_
_entity_poly.entity_id
_entity_poly.type
_entity_poly.pdbx_seq_one_letter_code
_entity_poly.pdbx_strand_id
1 'polypeptide(L)'
;MEKQFHGQASESLRLGLLLAVVGGFLEAYTFLSRGGVFANCETGNLVLLGLYLAQGQMVRAMTYLPPILAFFCGVLLTNSIRRRAAFHPRLHWRQITVLFEAACLAAVAFIPYGRWENIAVTALVSFACSIQVQSFRKVHGSAYATTMCTGNLRSAADNLYAGLALHDAPALLRASRYLSVVLVFVLGAVAGAFLTQALAEKAVLLCTLPLLAAFGVMFLPTGEAAP
;
A
#
# COMPACT_ATOMS: atom_id res chain seq x y z
N MET A 1 3.82 -29.60 16.78
CA MET A 1 4.80 -28.91 17.64
C MET A 1 4.93 -27.49 17.09
N GLU A 2 3.96 -26.66 17.44
CA GLU A 2 3.74 -25.30 16.91
C GLU A 2 4.37 -24.31 17.88
N LYS A 3 5.59 -23.86 17.59
CA LYS A 3 6.24 -22.73 18.27
C LYS A 3 6.64 -21.70 17.21
N GLN A 4 5.65 -21.05 16.63
CA GLN A 4 5.79 -19.75 15.97
C GLN A 4 4.69 -18.84 16.53
N PHE A 5 4.78 -17.52 16.33
CA PHE A 5 3.64 -16.58 16.30
C PHE A 5 3.33 -15.63 17.46
N HIS A 6 4.24 -15.28 18.37
CA HIS A 6 4.00 -14.07 19.21
C HIS A 6 4.91 -12.88 18.85
N GLY A 7 6.23 -13.03 18.75
CA GLY A 7 7.13 -11.94 18.32
C GLY A 7 6.99 -11.57 16.83
N GLN A 8 7.06 -12.57 15.94
CA GLN A 8 7.11 -12.40 14.49
C GLN A 8 5.80 -11.88 13.85
N ALA A 9 4.67 -12.15 14.48
CA ALA A 9 3.35 -11.67 14.05
C ALA A 9 3.14 -10.18 14.39
N SER A 10 3.67 -9.73 15.53
CA SER A 10 3.56 -8.32 15.96
C SER A 10 4.35 -7.39 15.05
N GLU A 11 5.54 -7.77 14.63
CA GLU A 11 6.37 -6.95 13.72
C GLU A 11 5.79 -6.89 12.31
N SER A 12 5.29 -8.02 11.81
CA SER A 12 4.57 -8.08 10.54
C SER A 12 3.32 -7.18 10.55
N LEU A 13 2.60 -7.12 11.68
CA LEU A 13 1.48 -6.21 11.87
C LEU A 13 1.93 -4.76 11.93
N ARG A 14 2.92 -4.41 12.76
CA ARG A 14 3.44 -3.02 12.88
C ARG A 14 3.87 -2.46 11.53
N LEU A 15 4.62 -3.25 10.76
CA LEU A 15 5.00 -2.89 9.40
C LEU A 15 3.75 -2.70 8.53
N GLY A 16 2.81 -3.65 8.58
CA GLY A 16 1.56 -3.54 7.83
C GLY A 16 0.73 -2.30 8.15
N LEU A 17 0.69 -1.87 9.41
CA LEU A 17 -0.01 -0.65 9.83
C LEU A 17 0.67 0.62 9.28
N LEU A 18 2.01 0.68 9.32
CA LEU A 18 2.76 1.81 8.76
C LEU A 18 2.52 1.94 7.25
N LEU A 19 2.57 0.82 6.53
CA LEU A 19 2.30 0.80 5.09
C LEU A 19 0.82 1.11 4.77
N ALA A 20 -0.11 0.68 5.62
CA ALA A 20 -1.53 0.97 5.45
C ALA A 20 -1.84 2.46 5.62
N VAL A 21 -1.21 3.13 6.59
CA VAL A 21 -1.39 4.58 6.78
C VAL A 21 -0.90 5.35 5.55
N VAL A 22 0.24 4.94 4.96
CA VAL A 22 0.77 5.53 3.73
C VAL A 22 -0.17 5.29 2.57
N GLY A 23 -0.63 4.04 2.40
CA GLY A 23 -1.57 3.68 1.33
C GLY A 23 -2.84 4.52 1.38
N GLY A 24 -3.45 4.66 2.57
CA GLY A 24 -4.64 5.48 2.75
C GLY A 24 -4.39 6.96 2.45
N PHE A 25 -3.28 7.50 2.97
CA PHE A 25 -2.91 8.90 2.72
C PHE A 25 -2.72 9.16 1.23
N LEU A 26 -1.98 8.30 0.53
CA LEU A 26 -1.71 8.45 -0.89
C LEU A 26 -2.97 8.46 -1.72
N GLU A 27 -3.95 7.59 -1.41
CA GLU A 27 -5.24 7.61 -2.10
C GLU A 27 -5.96 8.95 -1.97
N ALA A 28 -6.02 9.51 -0.76
CA ALA A 28 -6.64 10.81 -0.54
C ALA A 28 -5.86 11.93 -1.24
N TYR A 29 -4.53 11.91 -1.14
CA TYR A 29 -3.67 12.90 -1.79
C TYR A 29 -3.85 12.90 -3.30
N THR A 30 -3.74 11.75 -3.97
CA THR A 30 -3.83 11.69 -5.43
C THR A 30 -5.25 11.96 -5.92
N PHE A 31 -6.26 11.47 -5.22
CA PHE A 31 -7.64 11.70 -5.63
C PHE A 31 -8.04 13.17 -5.48
N LEU A 32 -7.73 13.80 -4.34
CA LEU A 32 -8.14 15.17 -4.06
C LEU A 32 -7.29 16.22 -4.79
N SER A 33 -5.99 15.98 -4.97
CA SER A 33 -5.07 17.00 -5.51
C SER A 33 -4.45 16.66 -6.87
N ARG A 34 -4.48 15.39 -7.31
CA ARG A 34 -3.85 14.94 -8.56
C ARG A 34 -4.87 14.39 -9.56
N GLY A 35 -5.96 15.12 -9.77
CA GLY A 35 -6.87 14.90 -10.90
C GLY A 35 -7.94 13.83 -10.70
N GLY A 36 -8.25 13.44 -9.46
CA GLY A 36 -9.34 12.48 -9.19
C GLY A 36 -8.95 11.04 -9.45
N VAL A 37 -7.67 10.70 -9.37
CA VAL A 37 -7.15 9.36 -9.67
C VAL A 37 -6.58 8.72 -8.41
N PHE A 38 -6.91 7.45 -8.20
CA PHE A 38 -6.42 6.67 -7.08
C PHE A 38 -4.98 6.19 -7.33
N ALA A 39 -4.18 6.18 -6.28
CA ALA A 39 -2.76 5.80 -6.32
C ALA A 39 -2.58 4.28 -6.42
N ASN A 40 -3.38 3.49 -5.70
CA ASN A 40 -3.22 2.05 -5.57
C ASN A 40 -4.54 1.28 -5.72
N CYS A 41 -5.68 1.98 -5.78
CA CYS A 41 -7.01 1.40 -5.97
C CYS A 41 -7.35 1.27 -7.47
N GLU A 42 -6.67 0.37 -8.17
CA GLU A 42 -6.87 0.20 -9.62
C GLU A 42 -8.28 -0.25 -10.01
N THR A 43 -8.98 -0.98 -9.12
CA THR A 43 -10.41 -1.28 -9.32
C THR A 43 -11.24 0.00 -9.39
N GLY A 44 -10.96 0.99 -8.52
CA GLY A 44 -11.62 2.29 -8.57
C GLY A 44 -11.31 3.06 -9.86
N ASN A 45 -10.04 3.05 -10.28
CA ASN A 45 -9.61 3.69 -11.53
C ASN A 45 -10.28 3.04 -12.76
N LEU A 46 -10.41 1.70 -12.79
CA LEU A 46 -11.11 0.98 -13.86
C LEU A 46 -12.60 1.33 -13.92
N VAL A 47 -13.26 1.46 -12.77
CA VAL A 47 -14.68 1.88 -12.71
C VAL A 47 -14.82 3.32 -13.21
N LEU A 48 -13.96 4.24 -12.77
CA LEU A 48 -13.99 5.64 -13.22
C LEU A 48 -13.70 5.77 -14.73
N LEU A 49 -12.75 5.00 -15.24
CA LEU A 49 -12.48 4.89 -16.68
C LEU A 49 -13.77 4.50 -17.43
N GLY A 50 -14.43 3.40 -17.02
CA GLY A 50 -15.67 2.93 -17.64
C GLY A 50 -16.82 3.95 -17.56
N LEU A 51 -16.99 4.61 -16.41
CA LEU A 51 -18.02 5.63 -16.22
C LEU A 51 -17.81 6.83 -17.15
N TYR A 52 -16.58 7.34 -17.27
CA TYR A 52 -16.30 8.48 -18.16
C TYR A 52 -16.36 8.10 -19.63
N LEU A 53 -16.02 6.86 -20.01
CA LEU A 53 -16.26 6.34 -21.35
C LEU A 53 -17.76 6.32 -21.67
N ALA A 54 -18.58 5.79 -20.76
CA ALA A 54 -20.03 5.73 -20.94
C ALA A 54 -20.69 7.14 -21.04
N GLN A 55 -20.13 8.13 -20.35
CA GLN A 55 -20.57 9.53 -20.40
C GLN A 55 -20.02 10.31 -21.62
N GLY A 56 -19.22 9.67 -22.49
CA GLY A 56 -18.59 10.34 -23.64
C GLY A 56 -17.45 11.29 -23.28
N GLN A 57 -17.00 11.33 -22.01
CA GLN A 57 -15.91 12.18 -21.54
C GLN A 57 -14.54 11.56 -21.83
N MET A 58 -14.20 11.41 -23.11
CA MET A 58 -13.02 10.65 -23.55
C MET A 58 -11.70 11.19 -22.98
N VAL A 59 -11.51 12.51 -22.95
CA VAL A 59 -10.28 13.13 -22.42
C VAL A 59 -10.07 12.78 -20.95
N ARG A 60 -11.15 12.77 -20.16
CA ARG A 60 -11.09 12.43 -18.73
C ARG A 60 -10.97 10.93 -18.51
N ALA A 61 -11.60 10.11 -19.34
CA ALA A 61 -11.42 8.66 -19.28
C ALA A 61 -9.93 8.28 -19.48
N MET A 62 -9.25 8.91 -20.44
CA MET A 62 -7.85 8.60 -20.75
C MET A 62 -6.87 8.94 -19.62
N THR A 63 -7.24 9.76 -18.63
CA THR A 63 -6.33 10.08 -17.50
C THR A 63 -6.16 8.89 -16.55
N TYR A 64 -7.05 7.89 -16.58
CA TYR A 64 -6.99 6.71 -15.72
C TYR A 64 -6.12 5.58 -16.29
N LEU A 65 -5.88 5.55 -17.61
CA LEU A 65 -5.07 4.51 -18.24
C LEU A 65 -3.59 4.51 -17.79
N PRO A 66 -2.88 5.66 -17.73
CA PRO A 66 -1.47 5.68 -17.35
C PRO A 66 -1.18 5.04 -15.98
N PRO A 67 -1.88 5.36 -14.87
CA PRO A 67 -1.64 4.70 -13.60
C PRO A 67 -1.96 3.20 -13.61
N ILE A 68 -3.04 2.78 -14.26
CA ILE A 68 -3.38 1.35 -14.41
C ILE A 68 -2.24 0.59 -15.10
N LEU A 69 -1.74 1.13 -16.23
CA LEU A 69 -0.63 0.52 -16.97
C LEU A 69 0.66 0.55 -16.18
N ALA A 70 0.94 1.65 -15.47
CA ALA A 70 2.11 1.79 -14.62
C ALA A 70 2.10 0.75 -13.48
N PHE A 71 0.96 0.57 -12.81
CA PHE A 71 0.78 -0.47 -11.80
C PHE A 71 1.03 -1.87 -12.37
N PHE A 72 0.43 -2.18 -13.52
CA PHE A 72 0.63 -3.47 -14.20
C PHE A 72 2.10 -3.71 -14.55
N CYS A 73 2.78 -2.71 -15.12
CA CYS A 73 4.19 -2.75 -15.45
C CYS A 73 5.08 -2.94 -14.21
N GLY A 74 4.78 -2.27 -13.10
CA GLY A 74 5.55 -2.44 -11.86
C GLY A 74 5.38 -3.82 -11.23
N VAL A 75 4.19 -4.44 -11.33
CA VAL A 75 3.98 -5.85 -10.97
C VAL A 75 4.82 -6.79 -11.86
N LEU A 76 4.81 -6.59 -13.18
CA LEU A 76 5.62 -7.38 -14.12
C LEU A 76 7.12 -7.24 -13.85
N LEU A 77 7.59 -6.00 -13.64
CA LEU A 77 8.99 -5.72 -13.32
C LEU A 77 9.40 -6.39 -12.01
N THR A 78 8.60 -6.25 -10.95
CA THR A 78 8.89 -6.86 -9.64
C THR A 78 9.00 -8.37 -9.76
N ASN A 79 8.08 -9.02 -10.49
CA ASN A 79 8.12 -10.46 -10.69
C ASN A 79 9.32 -10.89 -11.56
N SER A 80 9.72 -10.08 -12.54
CA SER A 80 10.89 -10.35 -13.40
C SER A 80 12.19 -10.23 -12.63
N ILE A 81 12.35 -9.17 -11.82
CA ILE A 81 13.52 -8.99 -10.96
C ILE A 81 13.58 -10.12 -9.94
N ARG A 82 12.47 -10.48 -9.28
CA ARG A 82 12.44 -11.58 -8.31
C ARG A 82 12.83 -12.94 -8.90
N ARG A 83 12.58 -13.16 -10.20
CA ARG A 83 13.03 -14.38 -10.89
C ARG A 83 14.53 -14.38 -11.22
N ARG A 84 15.12 -13.21 -11.49
CA ARG A 84 16.53 -13.07 -11.90
C ARG A 84 17.49 -12.81 -10.73
N ALA A 85 17.01 -12.18 -9.66
CA ALA A 85 17.77 -11.93 -8.45
C ALA A 85 17.90 -13.22 -7.63
N ALA A 86 18.82 -14.08 -8.05
CA ALA A 86 19.33 -15.16 -7.20
C ALA A 86 20.00 -14.52 -5.97
N PHE A 87 19.30 -14.59 -4.83
CA PHE A 87 19.78 -14.38 -3.45
C PHE A 87 21.10 -13.61 -3.27
N HIS A 88 21.03 -12.27 -3.25
CA HIS A 88 22.09 -11.46 -2.64
C HIS A 88 21.76 -11.20 -1.16
N PRO A 89 22.65 -11.55 -0.20
CA PRO A 89 22.29 -11.70 1.22
C PRO A 89 22.45 -10.45 2.10
N ARG A 90 22.58 -9.23 1.56
CA ARG A 90 22.91 -8.05 2.40
C ARG A 90 21.86 -6.94 2.49
N LEU A 91 20.99 -6.79 1.50
CA LEU A 91 19.88 -5.83 1.55
C LEU A 91 18.59 -6.59 1.25
N HIS A 92 17.68 -6.63 2.23
CA HIS A 92 16.43 -7.35 2.08
C HIS A 92 15.60 -6.63 1.02
N TRP A 93 15.19 -7.32 -0.04
CA TRP A 93 14.42 -6.74 -1.17
C TRP A 93 13.30 -5.76 -0.75
N ARG A 94 12.62 -6.07 0.35
CA ARG A 94 11.57 -5.24 0.99
C ARG A 94 12.05 -3.85 1.44
N GLN A 95 13.27 -3.74 1.92
CA GLN A 95 13.89 -2.48 2.35
C GLN A 95 14.15 -1.59 1.13
N ILE A 96 14.70 -2.17 0.06
CA ILE A 96 14.95 -1.46 -1.21
C ILE A 96 13.63 -0.91 -1.76
N THR A 97 12.56 -1.70 -1.72
CA THR A 97 11.27 -1.26 -2.27
C THR A 97 10.66 -0.10 -1.48
N VAL A 98 10.80 -0.08 -0.15
CA VAL A 98 10.29 1.03 0.69
C VAL A 98 11.12 2.29 0.51
N LEU A 99 12.45 2.18 0.41
CA LEU A 99 13.30 3.34 0.12
C LEU A 99 13.05 3.90 -1.27
N PHE A 100 12.86 3.03 -2.27
CA PHE A 100 12.50 3.43 -3.62
C PHE A 100 11.19 4.20 -3.63
N GLU A 101 10.15 3.69 -2.95
CA GLU A 101 8.88 4.38 -2.81
C GLU A 101 9.05 5.74 -2.13
N ALA A 102 9.76 5.81 -1.00
CA ALA A 102 10.02 7.07 -0.31
C ALA A 102 10.76 8.10 -1.19
N ALA A 103 11.73 7.66 -1.98
CA ALA A 103 12.44 8.52 -2.94
C ALA A 103 11.51 9.00 -4.07
N CYS A 104 10.66 8.13 -4.61
CA CYS A 104 9.64 8.52 -5.59
C CYS A 104 8.67 9.56 -5.00
N LEU A 105 8.16 9.34 -3.79
CA LEU A 105 7.27 10.27 -3.09
C LEU A 105 7.95 11.63 -2.83
N ALA A 106 9.23 11.62 -2.45
CA ALA A 106 10.01 12.83 -2.29
C ALA A 106 10.16 13.60 -3.60
N ALA A 107 10.41 12.91 -4.72
CA ALA A 107 10.55 13.54 -6.03
C ALA A 107 9.22 14.16 -6.52
N VAL A 108 8.09 13.44 -6.40
CA VAL A 108 6.79 13.94 -6.88
C VAL A 108 6.28 15.13 -6.09
N ALA A 109 6.75 15.34 -4.86
CA ALA A 109 6.43 16.53 -4.06
C ALA A 109 6.91 17.84 -4.72
N PHE A 110 7.88 17.79 -5.63
CA PHE A 110 8.41 18.96 -6.34
C PHE A 110 7.81 19.14 -7.73
N ILE A 111 6.91 18.24 -8.15
CA ILE A 111 6.20 18.37 -9.42
C ILE A 111 4.97 19.28 -9.18
N PRO A 112 4.85 20.42 -9.89
CA PRO A 112 3.73 21.35 -9.70
C PRO A 112 2.40 20.74 -10.12
N TYR A 113 1.29 21.39 -9.78
CA TYR A 113 -0.01 21.03 -10.33
C TYR A 113 -0.11 21.38 -11.82
N GLY A 114 -0.65 20.43 -12.57
CA GLY A 114 -0.95 20.60 -13.98
C GLY A 114 -1.52 19.30 -14.53
N ARG A 115 -2.14 19.35 -15.71
CA ARG A 115 -2.85 18.18 -16.26
C ARG A 115 -1.88 17.03 -16.54
N TRP A 116 -0.75 17.33 -17.18
CA TRP A 116 0.24 16.32 -17.57
C TRP A 116 1.07 15.88 -16.38
N GLU A 117 1.37 16.83 -15.50
CA GLU A 117 2.08 16.67 -14.24
C GLU A 117 1.31 15.74 -13.30
N ASN A 118 -0.01 15.94 -13.17
CA ASN A 118 -0.85 15.07 -12.35
C ASN A 118 -0.88 13.64 -12.88
N ILE A 119 -0.96 13.45 -14.20
CA ILE A 119 -0.89 12.12 -14.82
C ILE A 119 0.48 11.46 -14.56
N ALA A 120 1.56 12.23 -14.68
CA ALA A 120 2.90 11.72 -14.41
C ALA A 120 3.07 11.32 -12.94
N VAL A 121 2.59 12.17 -12.01
CA VAL A 121 2.62 11.90 -10.56
C VAL A 121 1.82 10.65 -10.23
N THR A 122 0.58 10.53 -10.69
CA THR A 122 -0.25 9.35 -10.38
C THR A 122 0.35 8.09 -10.97
N ALA A 123 0.85 8.12 -12.20
CA ALA A 123 1.53 6.96 -12.80
C ALA A 123 2.80 6.55 -12.03
N LEU A 124 3.64 7.50 -11.62
CA LEU A 124 4.84 7.23 -10.83
C LEU A 124 4.50 6.65 -9.45
N VAL A 125 3.51 7.22 -8.77
CA VAL A 125 3.06 6.73 -7.46
C VAL A 125 2.45 5.33 -7.60
N SER A 126 1.57 5.09 -8.58
CA SER A 126 0.99 3.75 -8.84
C SER A 126 2.06 2.72 -9.17
N PHE A 127 3.08 3.08 -9.95
CA PHE A 127 4.23 2.22 -10.23
C PHE A 127 4.99 1.86 -8.94
N ALA A 128 5.36 2.85 -8.13
CA ALA A 128 6.08 2.64 -6.88
C ALA A 128 5.28 1.80 -5.87
N CYS A 129 3.99 2.14 -5.69
CA CYS A 129 3.05 1.37 -4.87
C CYS A 129 2.97 -0.08 -5.36
N SER A 130 2.87 -0.33 -6.67
CA SER A 130 2.77 -1.70 -7.20
C SER A 130 3.98 -2.57 -6.85
N ILE A 131 5.19 -1.99 -6.89
CA ILE A 131 6.44 -2.65 -6.51
C ILE A 131 6.43 -3.01 -5.02
N GLN A 132 6.02 -2.06 -4.18
CA GLN A 132 5.87 -2.24 -2.74
C GLN A 132 4.82 -3.33 -2.45
N VAL A 133 3.60 -3.20 -2.96
CA VAL A 133 2.51 -4.18 -2.80
C VAL A 133 2.96 -5.59 -3.21
N GLN A 134 3.64 -5.73 -4.33
CA GLN A 134 4.12 -7.02 -4.80
C GLN A 134 5.25 -7.58 -3.92
N SER A 135 6.04 -6.73 -3.27
CA SER A 135 7.12 -7.10 -2.36
C SER A 135 6.63 -7.55 -0.97
N PHE A 136 5.43 -7.08 -0.57
CA PHE A 136 4.77 -7.48 0.68
C PHE A 136 3.57 -8.43 0.47
N ARG A 137 3.34 -8.95 -0.75
CA ARG A 137 2.23 -9.88 -1.06
C ARG A 137 2.13 -11.12 -0.16
N LYS A 138 3.24 -11.56 0.44
CA LYS A 138 3.28 -12.59 1.48
C LYS A 138 4.22 -12.14 2.60
N VAL A 139 3.69 -11.58 3.68
CA VAL A 139 4.47 -11.32 4.90
C VAL A 139 4.25 -12.51 5.85
N HIS A 140 5.27 -13.36 6.00
CA HIS A 140 5.35 -14.40 7.03
C HIS A 140 4.10 -15.31 7.16
N GLY A 141 3.60 -15.85 6.04
CA GLY A 141 2.51 -16.83 6.02
C GLY A 141 1.10 -16.26 6.20
N SER A 142 0.96 -15.00 6.62
CA SER A 142 -0.32 -14.28 6.64
C SER A 142 -0.34 -13.28 5.49
N ALA A 143 -1.30 -13.44 4.57
CA ALA A 143 -1.51 -12.51 3.47
C ALA A 143 -2.21 -11.24 4.00
N TYR A 144 -1.52 -10.45 4.82
CA TYR A 144 -1.95 -9.08 5.09
C TYR A 144 -1.68 -8.29 3.82
N ALA A 145 -2.72 -8.06 3.02
CA ALA A 145 -2.62 -7.20 1.86
C ALA A 145 -2.65 -5.75 2.36
N THR A 146 -1.48 -5.21 2.70
CA THR A 146 -1.31 -3.93 3.42
C THR A 146 -1.94 -2.72 2.73
N THR A 147 -2.31 -2.86 1.45
CA THR A 147 -2.96 -1.81 0.64
C THR A 147 -4.33 -2.21 0.09
N MET A 148 -4.82 -3.45 0.30
CA MET A 148 -6.11 -3.91 -0.23
C MET A 148 -7.15 -4.06 0.89
N CYS A 149 -7.86 -2.98 1.18
CA CYS A 149 -8.89 -2.93 2.22
C CYS A 149 -10.01 -3.96 2.01
N THR A 150 -10.47 -4.15 0.76
CA THR A 150 -11.55 -5.10 0.44
C THR A 150 -11.17 -6.54 0.80
N GLY A 151 -9.93 -6.95 0.49
CA GLY A 151 -9.43 -8.28 0.83
C GLY A 151 -9.33 -8.47 2.34
N ASN A 152 -8.78 -7.49 3.05
CA ASN A 152 -8.68 -7.53 4.51
C ASN A 152 -10.06 -7.55 5.18
N LEU A 153 -11.03 -6.78 4.68
CA LEU A 153 -12.39 -6.75 5.22
C LEU A 153 -13.09 -8.10 5.06
N ARG A 154 -12.95 -8.74 3.90
CA ARG A 154 -13.43 -10.11 3.67
C ARG A 154 -12.77 -11.09 4.65
N SER A 155 -11.43 -11.10 4.73
CA SER A 155 -10.71 -12.00 5.62
C SER A 155 -11.05 -11.75 7.10
N ALA A 156 -11.31 -10.50 7.48
CA ALA A 156 -11.81 -10.16 8.81
C ALA A 156 -13.18 -10.80 9.08
N ALA A 157 -14.12 -10.68 8.13
CA ALA A 157 -15.45 -11.28 8.26
C ALA A 157 -15.38 -12.81 8.37
N ASP A 158 -14.59 -13.46 7.50
CA ASP A 158 -14.40 -14.93 7.53
C ASP A 158 -13.83 -15.40 8.88
N ASN A 159 -12.81 -14.71 9.41
CA ASN A 159 -12.20 -15.05 10.69
C ASN A 159 -13.10 -14.69 11.89
N LEU A 160 -13.92 -13.64 11.78
CA LEU A 160 -14.89 -13.29 12.80
C LEU A 160 -15.99 -14.35 12.89
N TYR A 161 -16.48 -14.83 11.74
CA TYR A 161 -17.43 -15.93 11.68
C TYR A 161 -16.84 -17.20 12.29
N ALA A 162 -15.63 -17.59 11.91
CA ALA A 162 -14.96 -18.77 12.50
C ALA A 162 -14.81 -18.64 14.02
N GLY A 163 -14.43 -17.46 14.52
CA GLY A 163 -14.25 -17.24 15.95
C GLY A 163 -15.54 -17.24 16.76
N LEU A 164 -16.63 -16.70 16.21
CA LEU A 164 -17.92 -16.60 16.90
C LEU A 164 -18.78 -17.86 16.74
N ALA A 165 -18.90 -18.37 15.51
CA ALA A 165 -19.80 -19.47 15.16
C ALA A 165 -19.14 -20.85 15.29
N LEU A 166 -17.84 -20.96 15.03
CA LEU A 166 -17.08 -22.22 15.16
C LEU A 166 -16.22 -22.26 16.44
N HIS A 167 -16.33 -21.24 17.30
CA HIS A 167 -15.58 -21.11 18.55
C HIS A 167 -14.04 -21.19 18.40
N ASP A 168 -13.50 -20.80 17.25
CA ASP A 168 -12.05 -20.68 17.01
C ASP A 168 -11.50 -19.36 17.58
N ALA A 169 -11.20 -19.32 18.88
CA ALA A 169 -10.69 -18.11 19.54
C ALA A 169 -9.46 -17.47 18.85
N PRO A 170 -8.46 -18.23 18.36
CA PRO A 170 -7.38 -17.70 17.50
C PRO A 170 -7.87 -16.94 16.25
N ALA A 171 -9.00 -17.31 15.66
CA ALA A 171 -9.56 -16.60 14.52
C ALA A 171 -10.00 -15.16 14.87
N LEU A 172 -10.52 -14.91 16.07
CA LEU A 172 -10.89 -13.56 16.51
C LEU A 172 -9.69 -12.62 16.53
N LEU A 173 -8.53 -13.12 16.94
CA LEU A 173 -7.28 -12.35 16.92
C LEU A 173 -6.81 -12.08 15.49
N ARG A 174 -7.02 -13.01 14.54
CA ARG A 174 -6.74 -12.75 13.12
C ARG A 174 -7.69 -11.70 12.55
N ALA A 175 -8.98 -11.79 12.87
CA ALA A 175 -10.00 -10.83 12.45
C ALA A 175 -9.67 -9.40 12.94
N SER A 176 -9.30 -9.24 14.22
CA SER A 176 -8.94 -7.93 14.77
C SER A 176 -7.70 -7.32 14.10
N ARG A 177 -6.71 -8.14 13.73
CA ARG A 177 -5.54 -7.68 12.96
C ARG A 177 -5.93 -7.17 11.58
N TYR A 178 -6.78 -7.89 10.84
CA TYR A 178 -7.28 -7.42 9.54
C TYR A 178 -8.08 -6.12 9.65
N LEU A 179 -8.97 -6.01 10.65
CA LEU A 179 -9.73 -4.78 10.91
C LEU A 179 -8.82 -3.60 11.30
N SER A 180 -7.76 -3.86 12.07
CA SER A 180 -6.79 -2.82 12.46
C SER A 180 -6.11 -2.22 11.23
N VAL A 181 -5.73 -3.04 10.25
CA VAL A 181 -5.15 -2.58 8.98
C VAL A 181 -6.14 -1.70 8.21
N VAL A 182 -7.41 -2.11 8.10
CA VAL A 182 -8.47 -1.33 7.43
C VAL A 182 -8.70 0.01 8.15
N LEU A 183 -8.79 0.00 9.48
CA LEU A 183 -9.00 1.20 10.28
C LEU A 183 -7.84 2.20 10.10
N VAL A 184 -6.59 1.73 10.19
CA VAL A 184 -5.41 2.58 10.02
C VAL A 184 -5.32 3.12 8.59
N PHE A 185 -5.71 2.34 7.57
CA PHE A 185 -5.81 2.85 6.21
C PHE A 185 -6.82 4.01 6.10
N VAL A 186 -8.02 3.86 6.69
CA VAL A 186 -9.04 4.92 6.70
C VAL A 186 -8.53 6.16 7.43
N LEU A 187 -7.87 5.99 8.58
CA LEU A 187 -7.26 7.10 9.31
C LEU A 187 -6.17 7.80 8.47
N GLY A 188 -5.37 7.03 7.73
CA GLY A 188 -4.41 7.56 6.77
C GLY A 188 -5.07 8.40 5.68
N ALA A 189 -6.19 7.94 5.12
CA ALA A 189 -6.95 8.69 4.12
C ALA A 189 -7.56 9.97 4.68
N VAL A 190 -8.13 9.93 5.88
CA VAL A 190 -8.66 11.11 6.57
C VAL A 190 -7.54 12.13 6.84
N ALA A 191 -6.40 11.69 7.38
CA ALA A 191 -5.24 12.54 7.60
C ALA A 191 -4.71 13.13 6.28
N GLY A 192 -4.61 12.29 5.24
CA GLY A 192 -4.21 12.70 3.89
C GLY A 192 -5.12 13.77 3.31
N ALA A 193 -6.43 13.66 3.50
CA ALA A 193 -7.38 14.66 3.03
C ALA A 193 -7.17 16.04 3.69
N PHE A 194 -7.05 16.09 5.01
CA PHE A 194 -6.80 17.35 5.74
C PHE A 194 -5.42 17.95 5.44
N LEU A 195 -4.38 17.12 5.43
CA LEU A 195 -3.01 17.57 5.23
C LEU A 195 -2.75 17.99 3.78
N THR A 196 -3.43 17.37 2.81
CA THR A 196 -3.37 17.78 1.40
C THR A 196 -3.99 19.16 1.20
N GLN A 197 -5.07 19.49 1.91
CA GLN A 197 -5.63 20.85 1.87
C GLN A 197 -4.68 21.90 2.45
N ALA A 198 -3.92 21.54 3.49
CA ALA A 198 -3.00 22.47 4.16
C ALA A 198 -1.66 22.64 3.43
N LEU A 199 -1.11 21.56 2.84
CA LEU A 199 0.27 21.51 2.32
C LEU A 199 0.36 21.30 0.81
N ALA A 200 -0.77 21.16 0.11
CA ALA A 200 -0.83 21.03 -1.35
C ALA A 200 0.12 19.94 -1.88
N GLU A 201 0.97 20.24 -2.87
CA GLU A 201 1.89 19.26 -3.49
C GLU A 201 2.86 18.67 -2.48
N LYS A 202 3.18 19.41 -1.41
CA LYS A 202 4.16 18.99 -0.39
C LYS A 202 3.59 18.00 0.62
N ALA A 203 2.27 17.82 0.69
CA ALA A 203 1.64 16.91 1.63
C ALA A 203 2.19 15.48 1.53
N VAL A 204 2.50 15.03 0.32
CA VAL A 204 3.06 13.69 0.04
C VAL A 204 4.41 13.43 0.74
N LEU A 205 5.17 14.47 1.10
CA LEU A 205 6.40 14.32 1.87
C LEU A 205 6.14 13.71 3.25
N LEU A 206 4.96 13.95 3.83
CA LEU A 206 4.61 13.39 5.13
C LEU A 206 4.52 11.86 5.09
N CYS A 207 4.24 11.25 3.93
CA CYS A 207 4.28 9.79 3.75
C CYS A 207 5.70 9.22 3.85
N THR A 208 6.75 10.02 3.66
CA THR A 208 8.13 9.52 3.77
C THR A 208 8.48 9.15 5.22
N LEU A 209 7.90 9.83 6.22
CA LEU A 209 8.14 9.55 7.64
C LEU A 209 7.71 8.13 8.05
N PRO A 210 6.46 7.68 7.84
CA PRO A 210 6.06 6.31 8.12
C PRO A 210 6.77 5.27 7.24
N LEU A 211 7.18 5.61 6.01
CA LEU A 211 8.01 4.72 5.18
C LEU A 211 9.42 4.54 5.76
N LEU A 212 10.06 5.61 6.23
CA LEU A 212 11.36 5.53 6.91
C LEU A 212 11.25 4.81 8.26
N ALA A 213 10.16 5.00 8.99
CA ALA A 213 9.87 4.22 10.19
C ALA A 213 9.70 2.73 9.85
N ALA A 214 8.97 2.41 8.77
CA ALA A 214 8.81 1.04 8.30
C ALA A 214 10.16 0.42 7.92
N PHE A 215 11.03 1.17 7.26
CA PHE A 215 12.40 0.76 6.97
C PHE A 215 13.21 0.48 8.24
N GLY A 216 13.13 1.36 9.24
CA GLY A 216 13.80 1.18 10.54
C GLY A 216 13.31 -0.05 11.30
N VAL A 217 11.99 -0.29 11.32
CA VAL A 217 11.38 -1.48 11.96
C VAL A 217 11.89 -2.77 11.33
N MET A 218 12.27 -2.79 10.05
CA MET A 218 12.83 -3.98 9.39
C MET A 218 14.24 -4.36 9.88
N PHE A 219 14.94 -3.50 10.64
CA PHE A 219 16.24 -3.83 11.25
C PHE A 219 16.13 -4.32 12.69
N LEU A 220 14.95 -4.22 13.31
CA LEU A 220 14.77 -4.73 14.65
C LEU A 220 14.91 -6.27 14.62
N PRO A 221 15.68 -6.86 15.56
CA PRO A 221 15.79 -8.30 15.62
C PRO A 221 14.40 -8.88 15.86
N THR A 222 13.90 -9.66 14.89
CA THR A 222 12.81 -10.60 15.13
C THR A 222 13.23 -11.41 16.34
N GLY A 223 12.53 -11.28 17.47
CA GLY A 223 12.84 -11.99 18.69
C GLY A 223 12.79 -13.51 18.49
N GLU A 224 13.88 -14.07 17.97
CA GLU A 224 14.27 -15.46 18.09
C GLU A 224 15.23 -15.52 19.27
N ALA A 225 14.86 -16.33 20.26
CA ALA A 225 15.83 -16.90 21.16
C ALA A 225 16.93 -17.55 20.32
N ALA A 226 18.18 -17.16 20.59
CA ALA A 226 19.36 -17.83 20.08
C ALA A 226 19.30 -19.35 20.39
N PRO A 227 19.89 -20.21 19.55
CA PRO A 227 19.84 -21.67 19.68
C PRO A 227 20.34 -22.19 21.04
#